data_AF-G2JB66-F1
#
_entry.id   AF-G2JB66-F1
#
_cell.length_a   1.000
_cell.length_b   1.000
_cell.length_c   1.000
_cell.angle_alpha   90.00
_cell.angle_beta   90.00
_cell.angle_gamma   90.00
#
_symmetry.space_group_name_H-M   'P 1'
#
loop_
_entity.id
_entity.type
_entity.pdbx_description
1 polymer ?
#
loop_
_entity_poly.entity_id
_entity_poly.type
_entity_poly.pdbx_seq_one_letter_code
_entity_poly.pdbx_strand_id
1 'polypeptide(L)'
;MRRLASKRLLFGATSGTRTIRIAEAVHGRDYTGRVLRVTDYHVLQDLGDDCVLHDRQLAATVRCQPNEIQTVSYRYQYGKIVPVDSPTPTPKRHPAPK
;
A
#
# COMPACT_ATOMS: atom_id res chain seq x y z
N MET A 1 -38.35 -9.01 -7.97
CA MET A 1 -37.08 -8.64 -7.30
C MET A 1 -35.94 -8.73 -8.31
N ARG A 2 -35.40 -7.59 -8.79
CA ARG A 2 -34.25 -7.54 -9.70
C ARG A 2 -32.99 -7.30 -8.86
N ARG A 3 -32.06 -8.26 -8.80
CA ARG A 3 -30.73 -8.05 -8.22
C ARG A 3 -29.80 -7.53 -9.31
N LEU A 4 -29.31 -6.32 -9.06
CA LEU A 4 -28.49 -5.46 -9.91
C LEU A 4 -27.10 -6.07 -10.12
N ALA A 5 -26.71 -6.19 -11.39
CA ALA A 5 -25.35 -6.50 -11.79
C ALA A 5 -24.44 -5.29 -11.54
N SER A 6 -23.41 -5.45 -10.71
CA SER A 6 -22.30 -4.50 -10.62
C SER A 6 -20.97 -5.22 -10.33
N LYS A 7 -20.65 -6.26 -11.09
CA LYS A 7 -19.27 -6.74 -11.27
C LYS A 7 -18.72 -6.11 -12.55
N ARG A 8 -18.35 -4.82 -12.52
CA ARG A 8 -17.50 -4.15 -13.52
C ARG A 8 -17.42 -2.66 -13.21
N LEU A 9 -16.43 -2.29 -12.42
CA LEU A 9 -15.90 -0.93 -12.35
C LEU A 9 -14.55 -1.03 -11.67
N LEU A 10 -13.50 -1.20 -12.47
CA LEU A 10 -12.08 -0.91 -12.16
C LEU A 10 -11.19 -1.40 -13.33
N PHE A 11 -11.45 -0.89 -14.54
CA PHE A 11 -10.45 -0.93 -15.60
C PHE A 11 -10.36 0.48 -16.18
N GLY A 12 -9.50 1.28 -15.54
CA GLY A 12 -9.08 2.58 -16.01
C GLY A 12 -7.57 2.57 -16.18
N ALA A 13 -7.14 2.36 -17.42
CA ALA A 13 -5.86 2.73 -18.03
C ALA A 13 -4.57 2.66 -17.19
N THR A 14 -3.83 1.56 -17.33
CA THR A 14 -2.36 1.60 -17.46
C THR A 14 -1.93 0.57 -18.51
N SER A 15 -1.40 1.03 -19.64
CA SER A 15 -0.67 0.19 -20.60
C SER A 15 0.59 -0.35 -19.93
N GLY A 16 0.55 -1.62 -19.57
CA GLY A 16 1.62 -2.34 -18.90
C GLY A 16 0.99 -3.43 -18.06
N THR A 17 1.29 -4.68 -18.36
CA THR A 17 0.78 -5.87 -17.66
C THR A 17 1.39 -6.00 -16.26
N ARG A 18 1.31 -4.95 -15.44
CA ARG A 18 1.71 -5.03 -14.04
C ARG A 18 0.68 -5.85 -13.30
N THR A 19 1.14 -6.94 -12.71
CA THR A 19 0.32 -7.79 -11.87
C THR A 19 -0.05 -7.05 -10.59
N ILE A 20 -1.32 -7.14 -10.21
CA ILE A 20 -1.80 -6.67 -8.90
C ILE A 20 -1.83 -7.89 -7.97
N ARG A 21 -1.18 -7.79 -6.82
CA ARG A 21 -1.28 -8.80 -5.77
C ARG A 21 -1.74 -8.20 -4.45
N ILE A 22 -2.30 -9.05 -3.59
CA ILE A 22 -2.69 -8.65 -2.24
C ILE A 22 -1.44 -8.58 -1.36
N ALA A 23 -1.35 -7.54 -0.53
CA ALA A 23 -0.30 -7.43 0.46
C ALA A 23 -0.42 -8.55 1.50
N GLU A 24 0.69 -9.23 1.77
CA GLU A 24 0.77 -10.11 2.91
C GLU A 24 0.87 -9.27 4.20
N ALA A 25 -0.16 -9.36 5.03
CA ALA A 25 -0.33 -8.56 6.23
C ALA A 25 0.38 -9.18 7.45
N VAL A 26 1.69 -9.41 7.33
CA VAL A 26 2.53 -10.07 8.36
C VAL A 26 3.20 -9.03 9.27
N HIS A 27 3.29 -9.32 10.58
CA HIS A 27 3.98 -8.45 11.54
C HIS A 27 5.39 -8.08 11.08
N GLY A 28 5.73 -6.78 11.15
CA GLY A 28 7.06 -6.27 10.80
C GLY A 28 7.29 -6.06 9.31
N ARG A 29 6.31 -6.40 8.45
CA ARG A 29 6.44 -6.21 7.01
C ARG A 29 6.18 -4.77 6.60
N ASP A 30 7.00 -4.30 5.67
CA ASP A 30 6.96 -2.95 5.09
C ASP A 30 6.94 -3.02 3.56
N TYR A 31 6.18 -2.13 2.95
CA TYR A 31 6.11 -1.94 1.51
C TYR A 31 6.36 -0.47 1.20
N THR A 32 7.45 -0.16 0.50
CA THR A 32 7.82 1.21 0.15
C THR A 32 7.68 1.41 -1.35
N GLY A 33 6.89 2.39 -1.73
CA GLY A 33 6.59 2.66 -3.13
C GLY A 33 5.61 3.81 -3.30
N ARG A 34 5.28 4.13 -4.56
CA ARG A 34 4.37 5.23 -4.88
C ARG A 34 2.93 4.79 -4.60
N VAL A 35 2.21 5.52 -3.77
CA VAL A 35 0.77 5.30 -3.57
C VAL A 35 0.05 5.76 -4.83
N LEU A 36 -0.61 4.86 -5.54
CA LEU A 36 -1.36 5.18 -6.76
C LEU A 36 -2.77 5.65 -6.43
N ARG A 37 -3.42 4.99 -5.46
CA ARG A 37 -4.80 5.28 -5.10
C ARG A 37 -5.09 4.92 -3.64
N VAL A 38 -5.93 5.71 -3.01
CA VAL A 38 -6.47 5.46 -1.68
C VAL A 38 -7.99 5.46 -1.76
N THR A 39 -8.62 4.50 -1.10
CA THR A 39 -10.08 4.40 -0.89
C THR A 39 -10.35 4.22 0.60
N ASP A 40 -11.61 4.16 1.01
CA ASP A 40 -11.94 3.91 2.42
C ASP A 40 -11.39 2.59 2.95
N TYR A 41 -11.28 1.57 2.09
CA TYR A 41 -10.91 0.22 2.48
C TYR A 41 -9.53 -0.22 2.01
N HIS A 42 -9.01 0.39 0.94
CA HIS A 42 -7.80 -0.09 0.29
C HIS A 42 -6.83 1.02 -0.08
N VAL A 43 -5.54 0.66 -0.09
CA VAL A 43 -4.46 1.45 -0.71
C VAL A 43 -3.84 0.62 -1.82
N LEU A 44 -3.71 1.19 -3.01
CA LEU A 44 -2.96 0.60 -4.12
C LEU A 44 -1.60 1.28 -4.20
N GLN A 45 -0.53 0.50 -4.13
CA GLN A 45 0.85 0.98 -4.16
C GLN A 45 1.61 0.36 -5.34
N ASP A 46 2.39 1.18 -6.04
CA ASP A 46 3.32 0.77 -7.09
C ASP A 46 4.71 0.55 -6.50
N LEU A 47 5.23 -0.67 -6.65
CA LEU A 47 6.57 -1.06 -6.21
C LEU A 47 7.58 -1.14 -7.37
N GLY A 48 7.19 -0.78 -8.58
CA GLY A 48 8.03 -0.80 -9.78
C GLY A 48 7.71 -1.97 -10.71
N ASP A 49 7.88 -3.20 -10.25
CA ASP A 49 7.60 -4.40 -11.05
C ASP A 49 6.14 -4.85 -10.92
N ASP A 50 5.57 -4.66 -9.74
CA ASP A 50 4.22 -5.06 -9.36
C ASP A 50 3.47 -3.96 -8.61
N CYS A 51 2.15 -4.09 -8.61
CA CYS A 51 1.27 -3.29 -7.78
C CYS A 51 0.78 -4.13 -6.60
N VAL A 52 0.80 -3.55 -5.41
CA VAL A 52 0.33 -4.19 -4.18
C VAL A 52 -0.93 -3.50 -3.68
N LEU A 53 -1.96 -4.31 -3.42
CA LEU A 53 -3.21 -3.86 -2.83
C LEU A 53 -3.21 -4.19 -1.33
N HIS A 54 -3.28 -3.14 -0.51
CA HIS A 54 -3.33 -3.22 0.94
C HIS A 54 -4.76 -3.08 1.43
N ASP A 55 -5.15 -3.90 2.41
CA ASP A 55 -6.31 -3.65 3.25
C ASP A 55 -5.95 -2.60 4.32
N ARG A 56 -6.68 -1.48 4.35
CA ARG A 56 -6.46 -0.38 5.30
C ARG A 56 -6.79 -0.76 6.74
N GLN A 57 -7.67 -1.73 6.94
CA GLN A 57 -8.03 -2.18 8.29
C GLN A 57 -6.91 -3.01 8.93
N LEU A 58 -5.96 -3.52 8.15
CA LEU A 58 -4.83 -4.33 8.63
C LEU A 58 -3.52 -3.54 8.68
N ALA A 59 -3.40 -2.48 7.89
CA ALA A 59 -2.21 -1.64 7.87
C ALA A 59 -2.07 -0.84 9.18
N ALA A 60 -0.84 -0.75 9.68
CA ALA A 60 -0.49 0.13 10.80
C ALA A 60 -0.35 1.59 10.37
N THR A 61 -0.06 1.83 9.10
CA THR A 61 0.15 3.17 8.54
C THR A 61 -1.14 4.00 8.57
N VAL A 62 -1.13 5.09 9.36
CA VAL A 62 -2.35 5.87 9.64
C VAL A 62 -2.87 6.65 8.43
N ARG A 63 -1.96 7.21 7.62
CA ARG A 63 -2.32 8.07 6.48
C ARG A 63 -1.52 7.69 5.25
N CYS A 64 -2.19 7.53 4.12
CA CYS A 64 -1.57 7.40 2.83
C CYS A 64 -2.08 8.53 1.93
N GLN A 65 -1.17 9.17 1.19
CA GLN A 65 -1.46 10.23 0.24
C GLN A 65 -1.18 9.71 -1.18
N PRO A 66 -2.15 9.83 -2.11
CA PRO A 66 -1.92 9.52 -3.51
C PRO A 66 -0.73 10.30 -4.10
N ASN A 67 -0.01 9.67 -5.02
CA ASN A 67 1.17 10.15 -5.74
C ASN A 67 2.45 10.38 -4.91
N GLU A 68 2.44 10.12 -3.61
CA GLU A 68 3.64 10.16 -2.78
C GLU A 68 4.30 8.79 -2.65
N ILE A 69 5.63 8.77 -2.48
CA ILE A 69 6.37 7.56 -2.09
C ILE A 69 6.27 7.44 -0.57
N GLN A 70 5.61 6.39 -0.10
CA GLN A 70 5.37 6.13 1.32
C GLN A 70 5.68 4.68 1.67
N THR A 71 5.79 4.40 2.97
CA THR A 71 5.89 3.03 3.48
C THR A 71 4.57 2.61 4.12
N VAL A 72 3.95 1.55 3.59
CA VAL A 72 2.81 0.87 4.22
C VAL A 72 3.34 -0.27 5.08
N SER A 73 3.12 -0.16 6.38
CA SER A 73 3.67 -1.04 7.40
C SER A 73 2.59 -1.89 8.05
N TYR A 74 2.95 -3.11 8.45
CA TYR A 74 2.12 -3.98 9.28
C TYR A 74 2.80 -4.14 10.64
N ARG A 75 2.13 -3.69 11.70
CA ARG A 75 2.62 -3.76 13.08
C ARG A 75 1.50 -4.25 13.97
N TYR A 76 1.79 -5.29 14.71
CA TYR A 76 0.84 -5.98 15.58
C TYR A 76 1.47 -6.27 16.92
N GLN A 77 0.74 -6.02 18.01
CA GLN A 77 1.17 -6.34 19.36
C GLN A 77 -0.02 -6.92 20.10
N TYR A 78 0.12 -8.14 20.62
CA TYR A 78 -0.95 -8.86 21.32
C TYR A 78 -2.26 -8.94 20.51
N GLY A 79 -2.16 -9.21 19.21
CA GLY A 79 -3.31 -9.30 18.30
C GLY A 79 -3.96 -7.97 17.92
N LYS A 80 -3.40 -6.83 18.36
CA LYS A 80 -3.88 -5.48 18.01
C LYS A 80 -2.93 -4.82 17.03
N ILE A 81 -3.46 -3.98 16.14
CA ILE A 81 -2.65 -3.13 15.27
C ILE A 81 -2.03 -2.02 16.10
N VAL A 82 -0.73 -1.81 15.92
CA VAL A 82 0.00 -0.70 16.53
C VAL A 82 0.18 0.37 15.46
N PRO A 83 -0.53 1.52 15.54
CA PRO A 83 -0.44 2.54 14.50
C PRO A 83 0.97 3.10 14.37
N VAL A 84 1.36 3.39 13.13
CA VAL A 84 2.59 4.11 12.80
C VAL A 84 2.28 5.23 11.83
N ASP A 85 2.99 6.35 11.95
CA ASP A 85 2.97 7.36 10.89
C ASP A 85 3.56 6.77 9.60
N SER A 86 3.21 7.33 8.44
CA SER A 86 3.93 7.03 7.21
C SER A 86 5.31 7.67 7.29
N PRO A 87 6.42 6.94 7.50
CA PRO A 87 7.71 7.56 7.33
C PRO A 87 7.86 7.87 5.84
N THR A 88 8.08 9.15 5.52
CA THR A 88 8.73 9.51 4.27
C THR A 88 10.05 8.74 4.24
N PRO A 89 10.37 7.98 3.18
CA PRO A 89 11.65 7.29 3.12
C PRO A 89 12.75 8.33 3.25
N THR A 90 13.47 8.32 4.38
CA THR A 90 14.70 9.08 4.50
C THR A 90 15.64 8.52 3.44
N PRO A 91 16.20 9.34 2.54
CA PRO A 91 17.25 8.84 1.67
C PRO A 91 18.36 8.32 2.58
N LYS A 92 18.68 7.01 2.47
CA LYS A 92 19.86 6.45 3.11
C LYS A 92 21.05 7.23 2.59
N ARG A 93 21.51 8.23 3.35
CA ARG A 93 22.77 8.91 3.11
C ARG A 93 23.84 7.86 3.38
N HIS A 94 24.29 7.18 2.32
CA HIS A 94 25.51 6.40 2.41
C HIS A 94 26.61 7.37 2.88
N PRO A 95 27.30 7.12 4.00
CA PRO A 95 28.50 7.88 4.30
C PRO A 95 29.48 7.61 3.16
N ALA A 96 29.98 8.69 2.54
CA ALA A 96 31.04 8.59 1.56
C ALA A 96 32.24 7.85 2.20
N PRO A 97 32.86 6.89 1.51
CA PRO A 97 34.11 6.31 1.99
C PRO A 97 35.16 7.43 2.05
N LYS A 98 35.93 7.44 3.14
CA LYS A 98 37.09 8.33 3.33
C LYS A 98 38.20 8.01 2.34
#